data_AF-A0A414DFR7-F1
#
_entry.id   AF-A0A414DFR7-F1
#
_cell.length_a   1.000
_cell.length_b   1.000
_cell.length_c   1.000
_cell.angle_alpha   90.00
_cell.angle_beta   90.00
_cell.angle_gamma   90.00
#
_symmetry.space_group_name_H-M   'P 1'
#
loop_
_entity.id
_entity.type
_entity.pdbx_description
1 polymer ?
#
loop_
_entity_poly.entity_id
_entity_poly.type
_entity_poly.pdbx_seq_one_letter_code
_entity_poly.pdbx_strand_id
1 'polypeptide(L)'
;MALLNGFKETETEQQYRRGEIYYINNASKEHVGSEMKKDRPAVIVSCDANNKHSDVLEVVFLTSAPKKDLPTHVTIRSTGRKSEALCEQPTPVSVERINNFVGKASEKEMEQIDIALLIGLGIKLAGAENQSGGGPHGNLNSRFRAA
;
A
#
# COMPACT_ATOMS: atom_id res chain seq x y z
N MET A 1 -20.77 49.42 12.97
CA MET A 1 -19.42 49.51 13.58
C MET A 1 -18.96 48.08 13.85
N ALA A 2 -17.85 47.70 13.20
CA ALA A 2 -17.18 46.39 13.04
C ALA A 2 -17.51 45.27 14.05
N LEU A 3 -17.92 44.08 13.58
CA LEU A 3 -17.07 42.94 13.15
C LEU A 3 -16.04 42.50 14.20
N LEU A 4 -16.32 41.39 14.88
CA LEU A 4 -15.30 40.57 15.54
C LEU A 4 -15.22 39.22 14.81
N ASN A 5 -14.28 39.22 13.86
CA ASN A 5 -13.31 38.18 13.57
C ASN A 5 -13.84 36.75 13.44
N GLY A 6 -13.97 36.35 12.17
CA GLY A 6 -14.10 34.96 11.79
C GLY A 6 -12.97 34.11 12.36
N PHE A 7 -13.35 33.05 13.05
CA PHE A 7 -12.58 31.83 13.06
C PHE A 7 -12.52 31.33 11.61
N LYS A 8 -11.42 31.62 10.91
CA LYS A 8 -10.94 30.69 9.90
C LYS A 8 -10.29 29.57 10.69
N GLU A 9 -11.06 28.51 10.95
CA GLU A 9 -10.45 27.20 11.10
C GLU A 9 -9.67 26.96 9.82
N THR A 10 -8.35 27.06 9.91
CA THR A 10 -7.48 26.42 8.93
C THR A 10 -7.64 24.93 9.17
N GLU A 11 -8.70 24.34 8.59
CA GLU A 11 -8.70 22.92 8.27
C GLU A 11 -7.48 22.71 7.39
N THR A 12 -6.37 22.29 7.98
CA THR A 12 -5.33 21.63 7.21
C THR A 12 -6.01 20.41 6.62
N GLU A 13 -6.38 20.45 5.33
CA GLU A 13 -6.80 19.27 4.57
C GLU A 13 -5.79 18.17 4.91
N GLN A 14 -6.21 17.19 5.73
CA GLN A 14 -5.32 16.14 6.17
C GLN A 14 -5.09 15.23 4.96
N GLN A 15 -4.03 15.52 4.22
CA GLN A 15 -3.81 14.91 2.93
C GLN A 15 -2.93 13.67 3.07
N TYR A 16 -3.57 12.51 3.11
CA TYR A 16 -2.89 11.23 3.10
C TYR A 16 -2.18 10.99 1.76
N ARG A 17 -0.88 10.69 1.78
CA ARG A 17 -0.07 10.54 0.56
C ARG A 17 0.34 9.10 0.31
N ARG A 18 0.46 8.76 -0.97
CA ARG A 18 0.97 7.47 -1.42
C ARG A 18 2.36 7.22 -0.85
N GLY A 19 2.57 6.02 -0.32
CA GLY A 19 3.80 5.57 0.30
C GLY A 19 3.96 5.98 1.76
N GLU A 20 3.06 6.78 2.32
CA GLU A 20 3.01 6.99 3.77
C GLU A 20 2.53 5.72 4.48
N ILE A 21 3.02 5.53 5.69
CA ILE A 21 2.75 4.36 6.52
C ILE A 21 2.06 4.84 7.79
N TYR A 22 0.87 4.35 8.01
CA TYR A 22 0.06 4.66 9.19
C TYR A 22 -0.29 3.39 9.94
N TYR A 23 -0.44 3.51 11.25
CA TYR A 23 -1.08 2.48 12.04
C TYR A 23 -2.58 2.51 11.77
N ILE A 24 -3.18 1.35 11.49
CA ILE A 24 -4.60 1.24 11.16
C ILE A 24 -5.31 0.48 12.27
N ASN A 25 -6.40 1.06 12.78
CA ASN A 25 -7.32 0.39 13.68
C ASN A 25 -8.25 -0.49 12.82
N ASN A 26 -7.86 -1.75 12.60
CA ASN A 26 -8.52 -2.69 11.71
C ASN A 26 -9.12 -3.90 12.42
N ALA A 27 -9.07 -3.96 13.76
CA ALA A 27 -9.73 -4.97 14.56
C ALA A 27 -11.27 -4.81 14.47
N SER A 28 -11.90 -5.56 13.55
CA SER A 28 -13.35 -5.72 13.47
C SER A 28 -13.74 -7.19 13.61
N LYS A 29 -14.91 -7.45 14.19
CA LYS A 29 -15.51 -8.80 14.28
C LYS A 29 -16.05 -9.30 12.94
N GLU A 30 -16.12 -8.43 11.93
CA GLU A 30 -16.72 -8.72 10.63
C GLU A 30 -15.76 -9.42 9.66
N HIS A 31 -14.45 -9.44 9.95
CA HIS A 31 -13.45 -10.07 9.08
C HIS A 31 -13.56 -11.60 9.06
N VAL A 32 -13.65 -12.19 7.87
CA VAL A 32 -13.82 -13.64 7.67
C VAL A 32 -12.50 -14.28 7.21
N GLY A 33 -12.29 -15.54 7.58
CA GLY A 33 -11.15 -16.32 7.07
C GLY A 33 -9.78 -15.69 7.35
N SER A 34 -8.97 -15.52 6.30
CA SER A 34 -7.58 -15.02 6.35
C SER A 34 -7.45 -13.53 6.04
N GLU A 35 -8.56 -12.79 5.98
CA GLU A 35 -8.55 -11.33 5.88
C GLU A 35 -7.72 -10.69 6.99
N MET A 36 -7.21 -9.49 6.74
CA MET A 36 -6.44 -8.76 7.73
C MET A 36 -7.33 -8.34 8.92
N LYS A 37 -7.14 -8.98 10.08
CA LYS A 37 -8.01 -8.73 11.27
C LYS A 37 -7.41 -7.93 12.41
N LYS A 38 -6.10 -7.68 12.43
CA LYS A 38 -5.45 -7.02 13.58
C LYS A 38 -4.99 -5.63 13.19
N ASP A 39 -5.01 -4.75 14.17
CA ASP A 39 -4.42 -3.42 14.09
C ASP A 39 -2.92 -3.54 13.83
N ARG A 40 -2.48 -2.93 12.73
CA ARG A 40 -1.11 -3.02 12.23
C ARG A 40 -0.80 -1.81 11.36
N PRO A 41 0.48 -1.46 11.18
CA PRO A 41 0.90 -0.53 10.15
C PRO A 41 0.48 -0.99 8.75
N ALA A 42 0.12 -0.05 7.89
CA ALA A 42 -0.14 -0.27 6.47
C ALA A 42 0.43 0.88 5.64
N VAL A 43 0.89 0.56 4.43
CA VAL A 43 1.37 1.54 3.43
C VAL A 43 0.18 1.96 2.58
N ILE A 44 0.00 3.26 2.37
CA ILE A 44 -0.99 3.78 1.43
C ILE A 44 -0.50 3.54 0.01
N VAL A 45 -1.31 2.86 -0.81
CA VAL A 45 -0.95 2.49 -2.19
C VAL A 45 -1.82 3.18 -3.24
N SER A 46 -2.97 3.71 -2.83
CA SER A 46 -3.81 4.59 -3.64
C SER A 46 -3.07 5.87 -4.05
N CYS A 47 -3.42 6.41 -5.22
CA CYS A 47 -2.79 7.62 -5.73
C CYS A 47 -3.26 8.87 -4.97
N ASP A 48 -2.40 9.89 -4.90
CA ASP A 48 -2.69 11.13 -4.17
C ASP A 48 -3.95 11.87 -4.65
N ALA A 49 -4.29 11.73 -5.93
CA ALA A 49 -5.51 12.30 -6.48
C ALA A 49 -6.75 11.66 -5.85
N ASN A 50 -6.77 10.33 -5.70
CA ASN A 50 -7.86 9.63 -5.03
C ASN A 50 -7.90 9.98 -3.53
N ASN A 51 -6.75 9.99 -2.88
CA ASN A 51 -6.66 10.29 -1.44
C ASN A 51 -7.16 11.69 -1.07
N LYS A 52 -7.09 12.64 -2.01
CA LYS A 52 -7.61 14.00 -1.81
C LYS A 52 -9.14 14.06 -1.83
N HIS A 53 -9.80 13.13 -2.51
CA HIS A 53 -11.23 13.21 -2.83
C HIS A 53 -12.07 12.08 -2.23
N SER A 54 -11.44 11.15 -1.51
CA SER A 54 -12.07 9.95 -0.98
C SER A 54 -11.85 9.83 0.53
N ASP A 55 -12.91 9.52 1.27
CA ASP A 55 -12.82 9.13 2.69
C ASP A 55 -12.37 7.66 2.87
N VAL A 56 -11.99 7.00 1.77
CA VAL A 56 -11.45 5.64 1.74
C VAL A 56 -10.10 5.64 1.03
N LEU A 57 -9.11 5.01 1.65
CA LEU A 57 -7.76 4.79 1.13
C LEU A 57 -7.54 3.32 0.80
N GLU A 58 -6.88 3.02 -0.30
CA GLU A 58 -6.35 1.67 -0.53
C GLU A 58 -4.99 1.52 0.16
N VAL A 59 -4.88 0.53 1.04
CA VAL A 59 -3.64 0.26 1.80
C VAL A 59 -3.17 -1.18 1.66
N VAL A 60 -1.87 -1.40 1.88
CA VAL A 60 -1.28 -2.73 2.01
C VAL A 60 -0.71 -2.88 3.43
N PHE A 61 -1.20 -3.88 4.15
CA PHE A 61 -0.80 -4.12 5.53
C PHE A 61 0.61 -4.71 5.67
N LEU A 62 1.29 -4.31 6.74
CA LEU A 62 2.60 -4.80 7.12
C LEU A 62 2.50 -5.87 8.21
N THR A 63 3.34 -6.90 8.09
CA THR A 63 3.53 -7.94 9.12
C THR A 63 5.00 -8.10 9.47
N SER A 64 5.30 -8.44 10.72
CA SER A 64 6.64 -8.90 11.12
C SER A 64 6.66 -10.39 11.48
N ALA A 65 5.50 -11.05 11.45
CA ALA A 65 5.42 -12.49 11.58
C ALA A 65 5.97 -13.14 10.30
N PRO A 66 6.74 -14.24 10.40
CA PRO A 66 7.26 -14.95 9.25
C PRO A 66 6.16 -15.35 8.26
N LYS A 67 6.44 -15.20 6.96
CA LYS A 67 5.58 -15.64 5.86
C LYS A 67 6.33 -16.55 4.89
N LYS A 68 5.57 -17.28 4.08
CA LYS A 68 6.12 -17.96 2.91
C LYS A 68 6.58 -16.89 1.92
N ASP A 69 7.70 -17.14 1.26
CA ASP A 69 8.20 -16.25 0.22
C ASP A 69 7.25 -16.27 -0.98
N LEU A 70 6.58 -15.14 -1.22
CA LEU A 70 5.67 -14.95 -2.35
C LEU A 70 6.13 -13.73 -3.15
N PRO A 71 5.95 -13.72 -4.49
CA PRO A 71 6.29 -12.57 -5.32
C PRO A 71 5.43 -11.32 -5.04
N THR A 72 4.37 -11.46 -4.24
CA THR A 72 3.54 -10.37 -3.74
C THR A 72 4.01 -9.84 -2.38
N HIS A 73 5.08 -10.38 -1.79
CA HIS A 73 5.61 -9.94 -0.50
C HIS A 73 6.81 -9.02 -0.70
N VAL A 74 6.76 -7.84 -0.10
CA VAL A 74 7.82 -6.83 -0.21
C VAL A 74 8.40 -6.54 1.16
N THR A 75 9.72 -6.66 1.31
CA THR A 75 10.39 -6.30 2.57
C THR A 75 10.41 -4.78 2.75
N ILE A 76 9.89 -4.30 3.89
CA ILE A 76 9.91 -2.91 4.32
C ILE A 76 10.83 -2.74 5.53
N ARG A 77 11.71 -1.75 5.46
CA ARG A 77 12.71 -1.39 6.49
C ARG A 77 12.60 0.08 6.91
N SER A 78 11.94 0.92 6.14
CA SER A 78 11.83 2.36 6.39
C SER A 78 11.05 2.74 7.66
N THR A 79 10.36 1.79 8.31
CA THR A 79 9.66 1.98 9.59
C THR A 79 10.54 1.74 10.82
N GLY A 80 11.84 1.46 10.64
CA GLY A 80 12.78 1.11 11.74
C GLY A 80 12.63 -0.34 12.24
N ARG A 81 11.60 -1.07 11.81
CA ARG A 81 11.42 -2.50 12.07
C ARG A 81 11.23 -3.25 10.76
N LYS A 82 12.06 -4.27 10.52
CA LYS A 82 11.89 -5.13 9.35
C LYS A 82 10.48 -5.74 9.37
N SER A 83 9.76 -5.53 8.28
CA SER A 83 8.40 -6.03 8.05
C SER A 83 8.22 -6.45 6.60
N GLU A 84 7.13 -7.14 6.30
CA GLU A 84 6.72 -7.55 4.96
C GLU A 84 5.36 -6.92 4.65
N ALA A 85 5.26 -6.25 3.50
CA ALA A 85 4.02 -5.78 2.91
C ALA A 85 3.36 -6.94 2.14
N LEU A 86 2.07 -7.17 2.38
CA LEU A 86 1.29 -8.27 1.79
C LEU A 86 0.47 -7.78 0.59
N CYS A 87 1.12 -7.56 -0.55
CA CYS A 87 0.52 -6.90 -1.72
C CYS A 87 -0.56 -7.75 -2.43
N GLU A 88 -0.76 -9.01 -2.04
CA GLU A 88 -1.89 -9.84 -2.52
C GLU A 88 -3.24 -9.42 -1.93
N GLN A 89 -3.26 -8.58 -0.89
CA GLN A 89 -4.49 -8.13 -0.20
C GLN A 89 -4.52 -6.59 -0.03
N PRO A 90 -4.51 -5.79 -1.12
CA PRO A 90 -4.82 -4.37 -1.01
C PRO A 90 -6.22 -4.23 -0.41
N THR A 91 -6.34 -3.42 0.64
CA THR A 91 -7.55 -3.33 1.46
C THR A 91 -8.06 -1.89 1.48
N PRO A 92 -9.34 -1.64 1.17
CA PRO A 92 -9.95 -0.32 1.35
C PRO A 92 -10.15 -0.03 2.84
N VAL A 93 -9.74 1.15 3.26
CA VAL A 93 -9.77 1.59 4.66
C VAL A 93 -10.37 2.99 4.76
N SER A 94 -11.47 3.11 5.52
CA SER A 94 -12.01 4.42 5.91
C SER A 94 -10.95 5.24 6.65
N VAL A 95 -10.85 6.52 6.33
CA VAL A 95 -9.94 7.48 6.99
C VAL A 95 -10.14 7.53 8.51
N GLU A 96 -11.34 7.23 9.00
CA GLU A 96 -11.66 7.14 10.44
C GLU A 96 -10.88 6.05 11.18
N ARG A 97 -10.37 5.05 10.45
CA ARG A 97 -9.55 3.96 10.99
C ARG A 97 -8.06 4.28 10.97
N ILE A 98 -7.65 5.39 10.35
CA ILE A 98 -6.26 5.83 10.33
C ILE A 98 -5.91 6.40 11.70
N ASN A 99 -4.79 5.95 12.25
CA ASN A 99 -4.28 6.37 13.54
C ASN A 99 -2.89 7.01 13.33
N ASN A 100 -1.92 6.72 14.20
CA ASN A 100 -0.61 7.35 14.20
C ASN A 100 0.17 7.16 12.88
N PHE A 101 0.80 8.23 12.41
CA PHE A 101 1.83 8.17 11.38
C PHE A 101 3.04 7.38 11.89
N VAL A 102 3.54 6.47 11.07
CA VAL A 102 4.67 5.58 11.39
C VAL A 102 5.93 5.98 10.62
N GLY A 103 5.77 6.39 9.36
CA GLY A 103 6.89 6.73 8.49
C GLY A 103 6.49 6.73 7.03
N LYS A 104 7.48 6.67 6.14
CA LYS A 104 7.27 6.64 4.69
C LYS A 104 8.10 5.52 4.09
N ALA A 105 7.53 4.75 3.17
CA ALA A 105 8.27 3.81 2.35
C ALA A 105 9.27 4.58 1.46
N SER A 106 10.46 4.03 1.30
CA SER A 106 11.45 4.54 0.35
C SER A 106 10.96 4.36 -1.09
N GLU A 107 11.55 5.11 -2.01
CA GLU A 107 11.24 4.99 -3.44
C GLU A 107 11.40 3.56 -3.94
N LYS A 108 12.51 2.89 -3.58
CA LYS A 108 12.76 1.49 -3.94
C LYS A 108 11.71 0.53 -3.37
N GLU A 109 11.28 0.73 -2.13
CA GLU A 109 10.21 -0.09 -1.55
C GLU A 109 8.89 0.13 -2.29
N MET A 110 8.58 1.37 -2.67
CA MET A 110 7.38 1.68 -3.46
C MET A 110 7.44 1.08 -4.87
N GLU A 111 8.59 1.11 -5.54
CA GLU A 111 8.77 0.42 -6.84
C GLU A 111 8.48 -1.09 -6.72
N GLN A 112 8.97 -1.74 -5.66
CA GLN A 112 8.71 -3.16 -5.43
C GLN A 112 7.25 -3.43 -5.07
N ILE A 113 6.61 -2.55 -4.29
CA ILE A 113 5.16 -2.62 -4.01
C ILE A 113 4.36 -2.53 -5.30
N ASP A 114 4.72 -1.63 -6.21
CA ASP A 114 4.03 -1.47 -7.49
C ASP A 114 4.08 -2.75 -8.32
N ILE A 115 5.27 -3.35 -8.44
CA ILE A 115 5.45 -4.64 -9.13
C ILE A 115 4.66 -5.75 -8.44
N ALA A 116 4.72 -5.84 -7.11
CA ALA A 116 4.03 -6.86 -6.34
C ALA A 116 2.49 -6.75 -6.45
N LEU A 117 1.95 -5.53 -6.49
CA LEU A 117 0.52 -5.28 -6.74
C LEU A 117 0.10 -5.68 -8.15
N LEU A 118 0.90 -5.36 -9.16
CA LEU A 118 0.65 -5.80 -10.55
C LEU A 118 0.61 -7.33 -10.64
N ILE A 119 1.58 -8.01 -9.99
CA ILE A 119 1.61 -9.48 -9.92
C ILE A 119 0.37 -10.01 -9.21
N GLY A 120 0.03 -9.48 -8.03
CA GLY A 120 -1.11 -9.93 -7.23
C GLY A 120 -2.46 -9.78 -7.94
N LEU A 121 -2.59 -8.77 -8.80
CA LEU A 121 -3.80 -8.50 -9.58
C LEU A 121 -3.74 -9.07 -11.01
N GLY A 122 -2.64 -9.69 -11.42
CA GLY A 122 -2.46 -10.22 -12.78
C GLY A 122 -2.42 -9.14 -13.88
N ILE A 123 -2.05 -7.90 -13.54
CA ILE A 123 -2.04 -6.77 -14.46
C ILE A 123 -0.69 -6.73 -15.20
N LYS A 124 -0.76 -6.66 -16.53
CA LYS A 124 0.41 -6.45 -17.39
C LYS A 124 0.55 -4.98 -17.75
N LEU A 125 1.78 -4.47 -17.71
CA LEU A 125 2.10 -3.15 -18.26
C LEU A 125 2.02 -3.21 -19.79
N ALA A 126 1.03 -2.55 -20.38
CA ALA A 126 0.94 -2.39 -21.83
C ALA A 126 2.10 -1.50 -22.30
N GLY A 127 2.97 -2.02 -23.17
CA GLY A 127 4.13 -1.29 -23.72
C GLY A 127 5.47 -2.02 -23.64
N ALA A 128 5.56 -3.15 -22.94
CA ALA A 128 6.78 -3.96 -22.88
C ALA A 128 6.95 -4.97 -24.04
N GLU A 129 6.03 -5.01 -25.01
CA GLU A 129 6.02 -6.02 -26.09
C GLU A 129 6.66 -5.56 -27.41
N ASN A 130 7.41 -4.46 -27.45
CA ASN A 130 8.09 -4.01 -28.68
C ASN A 130 9.63 -4.05 -28.64
N GLN A 131 10.24 -4.90 -27.82
CA GLN A 131 11.67 -5.25 -27.95
C GLN A 131 11.95 -6.70 -27.51
N SER A 132 11.59 -7.68 -28.35
CA SER A 132 12.13 -9.03 -28.27
C SER A 132 13.02 -9.34 -29.48
N GLY A 133 14.11 -8.59 -29.60
CA GLY A 133 15.37 -9.13 -30.11
C GLY A 133 16.00 -9.95 -28.99
N GLY A 134 16.28 -11.23 -29.23
CA GLY A 134 16.69 -12.20 -28.22
C GLY A 134 17.94 -11.82 -27.42
N GLY A 135 17.83 -11.97 -26.10
CA GLY A 135 18.95 -11.92 -25.15
C GLY A 135 18.71 -12.92 -24.00
N PRO A 136 19.76 -13.45 -23.37
CA PRO A 136 19.72 -14.71 -22.61
C PRO A 136 19.13 -14.62 -21.19
N HIS A 137 18.41 -13.54 -20.84
CA HIS A 137 17.78 -13.45 -19.53
C HIS A 137 16.41 -14.14 -19.54
N GLY A 138 16.35 -15.22 -18.75
CA GLY A 138 15.19 -16.10 -18.61
C GLY A 138 13.87 -15.35 -18.50
N ASN A 139 12.96 -15.73 -19.38
CA ASN A 139 11.60 -15.25 -19.48
C ASN A 139 10.89 -15.34 -18.10
N LEU A 140 10.45 -14.21 -17.55
CA LEU A 140 9.68 -14.12 -16.30
C LEU A 140 8.44 -15.03 -16.32
N ASN A 141 7.91 -15.33 -17.50
CA ASN A 141 6.79 -16.26 -17.70
C ASN A 141 7.10 -17.71 -17.28
N SER A 142 8.36 -18.12 -17.14
CA SER A 142 8.69 -19.51 -16.75
C SER A 142 8.43 -19.80 -15.27
N ARG A 143 8.34 -18.77 -14.41
CA ARG A 143 8.09 -18.93 -12.97
C ARG A 143 6.60 -18.98 -12.59
N PHE A 144 5.70 -18.61 -13.49
CA PHE A 144 4.25 -18.63 -13.25
C PHE A 144 3.59 -20.01 -13.39
N ARG A 145 4.34 -21.05 -13.80
CA ARG A 145 3.80 -22.41 -14.03
C ARG A 145 4.08 -23.42 -12.91
N ALA A 146 4.63 -23.00 -11.77
CA ALA A 146 5.06 -23.94 -10.71
C ALA A 146 4.61 -23.53 -9.29
N ALA A 147 3.35 -23.10 -9.15
CA ALA A 147 2.68 -23.00 -7.85
C ALA A 147 1.41 -23.87 -7.86
#